data_AF-Q2GPV9-F1
#
_entry.id   AF-Q2GPV9-F1
#
_cell.length_a   1.000
_cell.length_b   1.000
_cell.length_c   1.000
_cell.angle_alpha   90.00
_cell.angle_beta   90.00
_cell.angle_gamma   90.00
#
_symmetry.space_group_name_H-M   'P 1'
#
loop_
_entity.id
_entity.type
_entity.pdbx_description
1 polymer ?
#
loop_
_entity_poly.entity_id
_entity_poly.type
_entity_poly.pdbx_seq_one_letter_code
_entity_poly.pdbx_strand_id
1 'polypeptide(L)'
;MSPCVPLIISTRVASAARHHAARGSAICLSTRCSTPSQTRWSRLDSRRSLSSHTGPKHSSQRRWVSVVVASATALGVLFMYRQRPVRMDSSSYKSPGERPPKLAEKSVFAPPFLESQDGKLDARMQFYEALAEDSIEVDSLPREQAILTQAPYVPPAITRDYPVLLQVPLTTSTKLAQLTSQYKYEQWTFNDTVPGPFIRARVGDVVDMEFTNKDITGNPHNIDSHAFTGPGGGAALTTTEENETKSARFKLLTPGLYLYHCAAAPVPVHIANGMYGLIYVQPAEGDLPPVDREFYVMQSEFYHEPPEIMDDGRPSKTVEFSYPNGLAEEPNIVVFNGSESALTRDKPLKAHTGETVRVFFGNAGPNLTSSFHVIGSNFHSVYRDGDVLSPPGRFVSTVTVPPGGATVVDMKMVVPGTYTLVDHAIFRLDKGAVGFLNVSGKPREDVFGSSQPPAPCVGCKLHA
;
A
#
# COMPACT_ATOMS: atom_id res chain seq x y z
N MET A 1 -60.34 -21.61 -15.87
CA MET A 1 -61.56 -22.38 -15.55
C MET A 1 -61.23 -23.35 -14.43
N SER A 2 -62.12 -23.51 -13.46
CA SER A 2 -62.10 -24.53 -12.40
C SER A 2 -63.44 -25.28 -12.46
N PRO A 3 -63.54 -26.57 -12.05
CA PRO A 3 -63.64 -26.97 -10.63
C PRO A 3 -62.83 -28.26 -10.28
N CYS A 4 -62.39 -28.50 -9.03
CA CYS A 4 -63.04 -29.20 -7.88
C CYS A 4 -63.34 -30.71 -8.12
N VAL A 5 -63.32 -31.65 -7.14
CA VAL A 5 -63.14 -31.59 -5.66
C VAL A 5 -62.67 -32.98 -5.11
N PRO A 6 -62.19 -33.12 -3.84
CA PRO A 6 -61.61 -34.37 -3.29
C PRO A 6 -62.44 -35.07 -2.17
N LEU A 7 -61.90 -36.17 -1.61
CA LEU A 7 -62.30 -36.84 -0.34
C LEU A 7 -61.11 -36.75 0.67
N ILE A 8 -61.20 -36.52 2.00
CA ILE A 8 -62.16 -36.88 3.08
C ILE A 8 -62.00 -38.38 3.47
N ILE A 9 -61.67 -38.82 4.70
CA ILE A 9 -61.50 -38.22 6.07
C ILE A 9 -60.42 -39.07 6.85
N SER A 10 -59.89 -38.89 8.09
CA SER A 10 -60.18 -38.19 9.37
C SER A 10 -58.88 -37.96 10.20
N THR A 11 -58.70 -36.89 11.00
CA THR A 11 -58.92 -36.71 12.48
C THR A 11 -58.24 -37.71 13.44
N ARG A 12 -57.65 -37.36 14.60
CA ARG A 12 -57.85 -36.29 15.65
C ARG A 12 -56.47 -35.97 16.33
N VAL A 13 -56.20 -35.10 17.34
CA VAL A 13 -56.64 -33.86 18.09
C VAL A 13 -55.48 -33.63 19.13
N ALA A 14 -55.06 -32.47 19.67
CA ALA A 14 -55.61 -31.15 20.03
C ALA A 14 -54.63 -29.99 19.61
N SER A 15 -54.79 -28.67 19.85
CA SER A 15 -55.60 -27.78 20.72
C SER A 15 -55.05 -27.54 22.15
N ALA A 16 -55.05 -26.32 22.76
CA ALA A 16 -55.62 -24.98 22.45
C ALA A 16 -54.68 -23.85 22.98
N ALA A 17 -54.76 -22.52 22.75
CA ALA A 17 -55.76 -21.51 22.28
C ALA A 17 -56.82 -21.06 23.33
N ARG A 18 -57.05 -19.78 23.72
CA ARG A 18 -56.40 -18.43 23.59
C ARG A 18 -56.60 -17.65 24.96
N HIS A 19 -56.95 -16.36 25.19
CA HIS A 19 -57.28 -15.14 24.41
C HIS A 19 -57.40 -13.82 25.26
N HIS A 20 -57.26 -12.64 24.60
CA HIS A 20 -57.86 -11.29 24.86
C HIS A 20 -57.72 -10.39 26.16
N ALA A 21 -57.51 -9.08 25.89
CA ALA A 21 -58.25 -7.86 26.38
C ALA A 21 -57.83 -7.01 27.63
N ALA A 22 -56.97 -6.01 27.39
CA ALA A 22 -57.13 -4.53 27.54
C ALA A 22 -57.91 -3.82 28.69
N ARG A 23 -57.39 -2.60 29.06
CA ARG A 23 -57.89 -1.53 29.99
C ARG A 23 -57.71 -1.83 31.50
N GLY A 24 -57.41 -0.86 32.39
CA GLY A 24 -56.99 0.55 32.24
C GLY A 24 -57.01 1.38 33.56
N SER A 25 -56.23 2.47 33.62
CA SER A 25 -56.33 3.63 34.55
C SER A 25 -55.83 3.62 36.03
N ALA A 26 -54.69 4.30 36.24
CA ALA A 26 -54.51 5.52 37.10
C ALA A 26 -54.19 5.48 38.62
N ILE A 27 -53.69 6.65 39.11
CA ILE A 27 -53.40 7.12 40.51
C ILE A 27 -52.09 6.56 41.12
N CYS A 28 -50.96 7.31 41.26
CA CYS A 28 -50.61 8.47 42.16
C CYS A 28 -50.41 8.07 43.65
N LEU A 29 -49.45 8.57 44.47
CA LEU A 29 -48.39 9.63 44.43
C LEU A 29 -47.04 9.03 44.99
N SER A 30 -45.84 9.65 45.04
CA SER A 30 -45.50 11.04 45.44
C SER A 30 -44.07 11.53 45.12
N THR A 31 -44.02 12.77 44.66
CA THR A 31 -42.98 13.83 44.79
C THR A 31 -41.61 13.57 45.45
N ARG A 32 -40.55 14.08 44.79
CA ARG A 32 -39.82 15.31 45.22
C ARG A 32 -39.09 15.96 44.03
N CYS A 33 -38.87 17.28 44.11
CA CYS A 33 -38.21 18.08 43.07
C CYS A 33 -37.03 18.87 43.66
N SER A 34 -36.06 19.20 42.80
CA SER A 34 -35.11 20.30 42.98
C SER A 34 -34.67 20.80 41.59
N THR A 35 -34.75 22.10 41.35
CA THR A 35 -34.58 22.73 40.02
C THR A 35 -33.14 23.20 39.76
N PRO A 36 -32.74 23.38 38.48
CA PRO A 36 -31.48 24.02 38.12
C PRO A 36 -31.58 25.55 38.21
N SER A 37 -30.46 26.21 38.55
CA SER A 37 -30.35 27.68 38.57
C SER A 37 -29.91 28.23 37.21
N GLN A 38 -30.58 29.30 36.75
CA GLN A 38 -30.09 30.13 35.64
C GLN A 38 -29.22 31.27 36.18
N THR A 39 -28.23 31.69 35.40
CA THR A 39 -27.70 33.06 35.42
C THR A 39 -27.79 33.67 34.02
N ARG A 40 -27.92 35.00 33.97
CA ARG A 40 -28.22 35.79 32.77
C ARG A 40 -27.34 37.05 32.79
N TRP A 41 -27.50 37.89 31.76
CA TRP A 41 -26.82 39.16 31.49
C TRP A 41 -25.45 38.99 30.81
N SER A 42 -25.06 39.84 29.84
CA SER A 42 -25.72 41.05 29.29
C SER A 42 -25.59 41.12 27.75
N ARG A 43 -26.51 41.84 27.10
CA ARG A 43 -26.36 42.28 25.70
C ARG A 43 -25.47 43.53 25.64
N LEU A 44 -24.82 43.74 24.50
CA LEU A 44 -24.38 45.07 24.07
C LEU A 44 -24.61 45.21 22.56
N ASP A 45 -25.35 46.24 22.16
CA ASP A 45 -25.69 46.58 20.77
C ASP A 45 -24.61 47.48 20.18
N SER A 46 -24.23 47.28 18.92
CA SER A 46 -23.68 48.37 18.09
C SER A 46 -24.03 48.17 16.62
N ARG A 47 -24.74 49.14 16.03
CA ARG A 47 -25.08 49.19 14.60
C ARG A 47 -24.21 50.22 13.89
N ARG A 48 -23.66 49.86 12.72
CA ARG A 48 -23.21 50.73 11.60
C ARG A 48 -22.66 49.81 10.49
N SER A 49 -22.80 50.09 9.20
CA SER A 49 -23.76 50.92 8.43
C SER A 49 -23.54 50.59 6.95
N LEU A 50 -24.59 50.52 6.13
CA LEU A 50 -24.41 50.29 4.69
C LEU A 50 -23.85 51.54 3.99
N SER A 51 -22.98 51.32 2.99
CA SER A 51 -22.78 52.24 1.87
C SER A 51 -22.50 51.45 0.61
N SER A 52 -23.46 51.42 -0.32
CA SER A 52 -23.29 50.88 -1.67
C SER A 52 -22.50 51.84 -2.55
N HIS A 53 -21.80 51.30 -3.56
CA HIS A 53 -21.44 52.03 -4.78
C HIS A 53 -21.49 51.09 -5.99
N THR A 54 -21.64 51.65 -7.19
CA THR A 54 -22.09 50.96 -8.40
C THR A 54 -20.95 50.55 -9.35
N GLY A 55 -21.18 49.51 -10.17
CA GLY A 55 -20.34 49.23 -11.35
C GLY A 55 -20.46 50.29 -12.46
N PRO A 56 -19.82 50.10 -13.63
CA PRO A 56 -20.52 49.31 -14.65
C PRO A 56 -19.68 48.50 -15.68
N LYS A 57 -20.33 47.43 -16.19
CA LYS A 57 -20.37 46.92 -17.59
C LYS A 57 -19.09 46.59 -18.41
N HIS A 58 -19.10 45.36 -18.92
CA HIS A 58 -18.70 44.91 -20.28
C HIS A 58 -17.44 45.45 -20.98
N SER A 59 -16.55 44.52 -21.34
CA SER A 59 -16.32 44.25 -22.79
C SER A 59 -15.93 42.79 -23.02
N SER A 60 -16.44 42.18 -24.09
CA SER A 60 -16.01 40.85 -24.55
C SER A 60 -15.06 41.02 -25.74
N GLN A 61 -13.87 40.43 -25.66
CA GLN A 61 -12.98 40.29 -26.82
C GLN A 61 -12.48 38.85 -26.95
N ARG A 62 -13.01 38.14 -27.95
CA ARG A 62 -12.36 36.96 -28.51
C ARG A 62 -11.07 37.42 -29.21
N ARG A 63 -9.90 37.09 -28.66
CA ARG A 63 -8.65 37.17 -29.42
C ARG A 63 -8.45 35.88 -30.20
N TRP A 64 -8.41 35.99 -31.52
CA TRP A 64 -7.94 34.93 -32.40
C TRP A 64 -6.44 34.75 -32.20
N VAL A 65 -5.99 33.50 -32.00
CA VAL A 65 -4.57 33.15 -32.03
C VAL A 65 -4.27 32.57 -33.40
N SER A 66 -3.71 33.41 -34.28
CA SER A 66 -3.25 32.96 -35.60
C SER A 66 -1.98 32.13 -35.45
N VAL A 67 -2.05 30.83 -35.73
CA VAL A 67 -0.88 29.96 -35.78
C VAL A 67 -0.07 30.32 -37.04
N VAL A 68 1.07 30.98 -36.84
CA VAL A 68 2.05 31.24 -37.91
C VAL A 68 3.07 30.11 -37.92
N VAL A 69 2.98 29.23 -38.92
CA VAL A 69 4.02 28.24 -39.20
C VAL A 69 5.18 28.95 -39.90
N ALA A 70 6.33 29.02 -39.24
CA ALA A 70 7.55 29.63 -39.78
C ALA A 70 8.68 28.59 -39.84
N SER A 71 8.80 27.92 -41.00
CA SER A 71 9.92 27.01 -41.27
C SER A 71 11.22 27.80 -41.48
N ALA A 72 12.24 27.54 -40.69
CA ALA A 72 13.58 28.12 -40.84
C ALA A 72 14.65 27.03 -40.89
N THR A 73 15.58 27.13 -41.84
CA THR A 73 16.59 26.11 -42.14
C THR A 73 17.87 26.25 -41.30
N ALA A 74 18.65 25.17 -41.28
CA ALA A 74 19.80 24.97 -40.40
C ALA A 74 20.95 25.98 -40.59
N LEU A 75 21.63 26.27 -39.48
CA LEU A 75 23.01 26.78 -39.45
C LEU A 75 23.72 26.14 -38.24
N GLY A 76 24.76 25.36 -38.50
CA GLY A 76 25.43 24.55 -37.48
C GLY A 76 26.60 25.26 -36.80
N VAL A 77 26.81 24.97 -35.51
CA VAL A 77 28.01 25.38 -34.75
C VAL A 77 28.64 24.15 -34.10
N LEU A 78 29.90 23.87 -34.46
CA LEU A 78 30.68 22.78 -33.88
C LEU A 78 31.14 23.15 -32.46
N PHE A 79 30.87 22.29 -31.47
CA PHE A 79 31.52 22.34 -30.16
C PHE A 79 32.42 21.10 -29.97
N MET A 80 33.71 21.26 -30.27
CA MET A 80 34.72 20.22 -29.98
C MET A 80 35.20 20.32 -28.53
N TYR A 81 34.84 19.34 -27.71
CA TYR A 81 35.34 19.24 -26.33
C TYR A 81 36.77 18.69 -26.32
N ARG A 82 37.77 19.57 -26.15
CA ARG A 82 39.20 19.22 -26.22
C ARG A 82 39.83 19.17 -24.82
N GLN A 83 39.95 17.97 -24.26
CA GLN A 83 40.67 17.76 -23.01
C GLN A 83 42.14 18.22 -23.10
N ARG A 84 42.69 18.70 -21.98
CA ARG A 84 44.13 18.88 -21.77
C ARG A 84 44.51 18.29 -20.40
N PRO A 85 45.59 17.50 -20.30
CA PRO A 85 46.04 16.96 -19.02
C PRO A 85 46.76 18.04 -18.19
N VAL A 86 46.57 18.02 -16.88
CA VAL A 86 47.39 18.79 -15.93
C VAL A 86 48.46 17.85 -15.37
N ARG A 87 49.72 18.26 -15.51
CA ARG A 87 50.90 17.53 -15.00
C ARG A 87 51.31 18.16 -13.67
N MET A 88 51.32 17.38 -12.59
CA MET A 88 51.91 17.83 -11.32
C MET A 88 53.42 17.65 -11.37
N ASP A 89 54.18 18.73 -11.24
CA ASP A 89 55.60 18.69 -10.94
C ASP A 89 55.82 18.73 -9.43
N SER A 90 56.86 18.05 -8.96
CA SER A 90 57.23 17.99 -7.54
C SER A 90 58.31 19.01 -7.20
N SER A 91 58.12 19.79 -6.14
CA SER A 91 59.19 20.63 -5.60
C SER A 91 59.21 20.66 -4.06
N SER A 92 60.44 20.56 -3.57
CA SER A 92 60.87 20.52 -2.18
C SER A 92 60.27 21.60 -1.27
N TYR A 93 59.90 21.22 -0.04
CA TYR A 93 59.95 22.13 1.10
C TYR A 93 60.54 21.44 2.35
N LYS A 94 61.12 22.24 3.25
CA LYS A 94 61.98 21.78 4.35
C LYS A 94 61.23 21.65 5.69
N SER A 95 61.69 20.74 6.54
CA SER A 95 61.43 20.72 7.99
C SER A 95 61.90 22.03 8.66
N PRO A 96 61.22 22.53 9.70
CA PRO A 96 61.26 21.95 11.05
C PRO A 96 59.85 21.71 11.65
N GLY A 97 59.67 21.11 12.84
CA GLY A 97 60.66 20.51 13.73
C GLY A 97 60.44 20.78 15.22
N GLU A 98 59.35 20.28 15.80
CA GLU A 98 59.19 20.06 17.26
C GLU A 98 58.03 19.07 17.54
N ARG A 99 57.92 18.53 18.76
CA ARG A 99 56.88 17.53 19.15
C ARG A 99 56.24 17.85 20.50
N PRO A 100 54.89 17.84 20.62
CA PRO A 100 54.20 17.58 21.88
C PRO A 100 54.27 16.08 22.27
N PRO A 101 54.00 15.70 23.53
CA PRO A 101 54.18 14.34 24.03
C PRO A 101 53.05 13.37 23.62
N LYS A 102 53.36 12.07 23.62
CA LYS A 102 52.39 10.99 23.39
C LYS A 102 51.45 10.82 24.59
N LEU A 103 50.14 10.82 24.35
CA LEU A 103 49.19 10.04 25.15
C LEU A 103 49.18 8.59 24.64
N ALA A 104 48.92 7.64 25.54
CA ALA A 104 49.05 6.21 25.25
C ALA A 104 47.71 5.58 24.88
N GLU A 105 47.53 5.27 23.59
CA GLU A 105 46.44 4.38 23.17
C GLU A 105 46.76 2.93 23.57
N LYS A 106 45.88 2.32 24.35
CA LYS A 106 45.84 0.86 24.50
C LYS A 106 45.01 0.29 23.34
N SER A 107 45.68 -0.12 22.27
CA SER A 107 45.04 -0.86 21.18
C SER A 107 44.57 -2.23 21.66
N VAL A 108 43.26 -2.35 21.93
CA VAL A 108 42.55 -3.61 22.12
C VAL A 108 41.45 -3.65 21.05
N PHE A 109 41.16 -4.85 20.54
CA PHE A 109 40.34 -5.11 19.34
C PHE A 109 41.01 -4.69 18.01
N ALA A 110 41.95 -5.52 17.56
CA ALA A 110 41.99 -5.81 16.12
C ALA A 110 40.77 -6.68 15.78
N PRO A 111 39.98 -6.36 14.74
CA PRO A 111 38.88 -7.22 14.31
C PRO A 111 39.44 -8.53 13.71
N PRO A 112 38.72 -9.65 13.82
CA PRO A 112 39.09 -10.88 13.12
C PRO A 112 39.03 -10.68 11.60
N PHE A 113 39.83 -11.48 10.89
CA PHE A 113 40.06 -11.39 9.46
C PHE A 113 38.75 -11.39 8.65
N LEU A 114 38.55 -10.36 7.82
CA LEU A 114 37.44 -10.31 6.87
C LEU A 114 37.72 -11.29 5.72
N GLU A 115 37.11 -12.46 5.79
CA GLU A 115 36.84 -13.28 4.61
C GLU A 115 35.94 -12.45 3.68
N SER A 116 36.40 -12.16 2.45
CA SER A 116 35.83 -11.10 1.61
C SER A 116 34.39 -11.39 1.23
N GLN A 117 33.49 -10.44 1.54
CA GLN A 117 32.08 -10.54 1.15
C GLN A 117 31.92 -10.50 -0.37
N ASP A 118 32.83 -9.81 -1.06
CA ASP A 118 32.91 -9.66 -2.52
C ASP A 118 32.84 -11.03 -3.22
N GLY A 119 33.73 -11.97 -2.87
CA GLY A 119 33.76 -13.30 -3.49
C GLY A 119 32.53 -14.17 -3.21
N LYS A 120 31.78 -13.86 -2.13
CA LYS A 120 30.48 -14.51 -1.82
C LYS A 120 29.28 -13.75 -2.41
N LEU A 121 29.48 -12.53 -2.91
CA LEU A 121 28.50 -11.84 -3.74
C LEU A 121 28.65 -12.32 -5.19
N ASP A 122 29.87 -12.33 -5.73
CA ASP A 122 30.18 -12.79 -7.09
C ASP A 122 29.62 -14.20 -7.36
N ALA A 123 29.87 -15.16 -6.46
CA ALA A 123 29.36 -16.53 -6.60
C ALA A 123 27.83 -16.62 -6.55
N ARG A 124 27.15 -15.76 -5.77
CA ARG A 124 25.68 -15.71 -5.73
C ARG A 124 25.09 -15.07 -6.99
N MET A 125 25.76 -14.05 -7.53
CA MET A 125 25.34 -13.43 -8.80
C MET A 125 25.49 -14.42 -9.97
N GLN A 126 26.62 -15.15 -10.05
CA GLN A 126 26.83 -16.20 -11.04
C GLN A 126 25.74 -17.28 -11.01
N PHE A 127 25.25 -17.66 -9.81
CA PHE A 127 24.11 -18.58 -9.69
C PHE A 127 22.82 -18.00 -10.30
N TYR A 128 22.49 -16.73 -10.03
CA TYR A 128 21.29 -16.10 -10.60
C TYR A 128 21.40 -15.84 -12.11
N GLU A 129 22.60 -15.56 -12.61
CA GLU A 129 22.88 -15.45 -14.06
C GLU A 129 22.72 -16.81 -14.76
N ALA A 130 23.26 -17.90 -14.18
CA ALA A 130 23.11 -19.25 -14.72
C ALA A 130 21.65 -19.72 -14.85
N LEU A 131 20.75 -19.26 -13.96
CA LEU A 131 19.32 -19.58 -14.07
C LEU A 131 18.68 -19.09 -15.39
N ALA A 132 19.25 -18.10 -16.08
CA ALA A 132 18.77 -17.68 -17.40
C ALA A 132 19.22 -18.63 -18.53
N GLU A 133 20.33 -19.34 -18.36
CA GLU A 133 20.88 -20.30 -19.34
C GLU A 133 20.39 -21.74 -19.09
N ASP A 134 20.13 -22.11 -17.84
CA ASP A 134 19.70 -23.45 -17.43
C ASP A 134 18.32 -23.85 -17.98
N SER A 135 18.31 -24.74 -18.97
CA SER A 135 17.12 -25.45 -19.43
C SER A 135 16.67 -26.50 -18.40
N ILE A 136 15.50 -26.30 -17.80
CA ILE A 136 14.89 -27.23 -16.82
C ILE A 136 13.76 -28.00 -17.49
N GLU A 137 13.69 -29.33 -17.27
CA GLU A 137 12.54 -30.16 -17.62
C GLU A 137 11.37 -29.85 -16.67
N VAL A 138 10.59 -28.82 -16.98
CA VAL A 138 9.58 -28.22 -16.08
C VAL A 138 8.57 -29.24 -15.53
N ASP A 139 8.12 -30.19 -16.35
CA ASP A 139 7.13 -31.19 -15.92
C ASP A 139 7.72 -32.33 -15.05
N SER A 140 9.04 -32.35 -14.84
CA SER A 140 9.72 -33.21 -13.84
C SER A 140 9.76 -32.60 -12.44
N LEU A 141 9.48 -31.30 -12.30
CA LEU A 141 9.54 -30.61 -11.01
C LEU A 141 8.45 -31.10 -10.05
N PRO A 142 8.71 -31.15 -8.72
CA PRO A 142 7.67 -31.32 -7.72
C PRO A 142 6.58 -30.25 -7.89
N ARG A 143 5.32 -30.60 -7.66
CA ARG A 143 4.19 -29.65 -7.70
C ARG A 143 3.83 -29.19 -6.30
N GLU A 144 3.77 -27.88 -6.10
CA GLU A 144 3.33 -27.27 -4.84
C GLU A 144 2.17 -26.30 -5.09
N GLN A 145 1.15 -26.32 -4.22
CA GLN A 145 0.08 -25.31 -4.23
C GLN A 145 0.55 -24.07 -3.48
N ALA A 146 0.54 -22.90 -4.13
CA ALA A 146 0.92 -21.65 -3.47
C ALA A 146 -0.03 -21.31 -2.30
N ILE A 147 0.55 -20.97 -1.16
CA ILE A 147 -0.16 -20.42 -0.01
C ILE A 147 -0.37 -18.93 -0.27
N LEU A 148 -1.55 -18.56 -0.76
CA LEU A 148 -1.93 -17.17 -1.02
C LEU A 148 -2.52 -16.54 0.25
N THR A 149 -2.08 -15.32 0.61
CA THR A 149 -2.59 -14.59 1.78
C THR A 149 -3.14 -13.22 1.41
N GLN A 150 -4.31 -12.86 1.96
CA GLN A 150 -4.89 -11.52 1.82
C GLN A 150 -4.21 -10.54 2.77
N ALA A 151 -4.08 -9.28 2.37
CA ALA A 151 -3.49 -8.23 3.20
C ALA A 151 -4.27 -8.05 4.53
N PRO A 152 -3.59 -7.86 5.68
CA PRO A 152 -2.16 -7.59 5.83
C PRO A 152 -1.28 -8.82 6.10
N TYR A 153 -1.74 -10.04 5.81
CA TYR A 153 -0.98 -11.26 6.10
C TYR A 153 0.00 -11.62 4.97
N VAL A 154 1.07 -12.32 5.33
CA VAL A 154 2.14 -12.83 4.45
C VAL A 154 2.18 -14.37 4.55
N PRO A 155 2.49 -15.13 3.48
CA PRO A 155 2.64 -16.58 3.55
C PRO A 155 3.88 -16.98 4.37
N PRO A 156 3.99 -18.22 4.90
CA PRO A 156 5.19 -18.64 5.61
C PRO A 156 6.46 -18.59 4.74
N ALA A 157 7.63 -18.40 5.36
CA ALA A 157 8.92 -18.46 4.67
C ALA A 157 9.18 -19.87 4.10
N ILE A 158 9.80 -19.94 2.93
CA ILE A 158 10.05 -21.20 2.22
C ILE A 158 11.33 -21.85 2.77
N THR A 159 11.23 -23.11 3.18
CA THR A 159 12.35 -23.84 3.83
C THR A 159 13.02 -24.87 2.93
N ARG A 160 12.53 -25.09 1.70
CA ARG A 160 13.17 -25.95 0.70
C ARG A 160 14.28 -25.23 -0.08
N ASP A 161 15.24 -26.01 -0.52
CA ASP A 161 16.43 -25.63 -1.29
C ASP A 161 16.31 -25.92 -2.80
N TYR A 162 15.33 -26.73 -3.21
CA TYR A 162 15.02 -27.08 -4.60
C TYR A 162 13.88 -26.23 -5.22
N PRO A 163 13.87 -26.05 -6.56
CA PRO A 163 12.79 -25.39 -7.29
C PRO A 163 11.57 -26.31 -7.49
N VAL A 164 10.38 -25.72 -7.65
CA VAL A 164 9.12 -26.45 -7.87
C VAL A 164 8.28 -25.84 -8.99
N LEU A 165 7.29 -26.60 -9.47
CA LEU A 165 6.19 -26.10 -10.27
C LEU A 165 5.08 -25.60 -9.32
N LEU A 166 5.09 -24.29 -9.06
CA LEU A 166 4.28 -23.61 -8.05
C LEU A 166 2.94 -23.17 -8.63
N GLN A 167 1.85 -23.81 -8.21
CA GLN A 167 0.51 -23.57 -8.75
C GLN A 167 -0.10 -22.29 -8.13
N VAL A 168 -0.37 -21.28 -8.96
CA VAL A 168 -0.86 -19.95 -8.54
C VAL A 168 -2.21 -19.64 -9.19
N PRO A 169 -3.34 -19.93 -8.52
CA PRO A 169 -4.67 -19.57 -9.01
C PRO A 169 -5.02 -18.12 -8.66
N LEU A 170 -5.21 -17.30 -9.71
CA LEU A 170 -5.74 -15.94 -9.61
C LEU A 170 -7.10 -15.84 -10.30
N THR A 171 -8.04 -15.16 -9.65
CA THR A 171 -9.38 -14.86 -10.19
C THR A 171 -9.62 -13.36 -10.12
N THR A 172 -9.96 -12.72 -11.24
CA THR A 172 -10.34 -11.31 -11.26
C THR A 172 -11.85 -11.11 -11.14
N SER A 173 -12.26 -10.08 -10.42
CA SER A 173 -13.67 -9.75 -10.17
C SER A 173 -13.84 -8.26 -9.84
N THR A 174 -15.01 -7.72 -10.21
CA THR A 174 -15.52 -6.40 -9.82
C THR A 174 -16.26 -6.47 -8.48
N LYS A 175 -16.06 -5.46 -7.62
CA LYS A 175 -16.53 -5.50 -6.23
C LYS A 175 -16.81 -4.11 -5.64
N LEU A 176 -18.09 -3.81 -5.39
CA LEU A 176 -18.51 -2.57 -4.72
C LEU A 176 -18.10 -2.55 -3.23
N ALA A 177 -16.93 -1.97 -2.95
CA ALA A 177 -16.31 -1.88 -1.64
C ALA A 177 -16.61 -0.53 -0.94
N GLN A 178 -16.32 -0.44 0.36
CA GLN A 178 -16.33 0.84 1.09
C GLN A 178 -14.95 1.48 0.95
N LEU A 179 -14.86 2.61 0.27
CA LEU A 179 -13.58 3.26 -0.06
C LEU A 179 -13.18 4.27 1.02
N THR A 180 -14.13 5.15 1.36
CA THR A 180 -13.98 6.17 2.40
C THR A 180 -15.09 6.01 3.44
N SER A 181 -15.00 6.77 4.52
CA SER A 181 -16.08 6.94 5.52
C SER A 181 -17.41 7.44 4.92
N GLN A 182 -17.41 7.99 3.70
CA GLN A 182 -18.59 8.55 3.03
C GLN A 182 -19.04 7.71 1.82
N TYR A 183 -18.10 7.24 1.00
CA TYR A 183 -18.36 6.70 -0.33
C TYR A 183 -17.89 5.25 -0.51
N LYS A 184 -18.68 4.52 -1.28
CA LYS A 184 -18.33 3.25 -1.91
C LYS A 184 -17.74 3.47 -3.29
N TYR A 185 -17.02 2.47 -3.77
CA TYR A 185 -16.36 2.48 -5.07
C TYR A 185 -16.36 1.06 -5.64
N GLU A 186 -16.48 0.91 -6.95
CA GLU A 186 -16.32 -0.39 -7.59
C GLU A 186 -14.83 -0.70 -7.78
N GLN A 187 -14.32 -1.59 -6.94
CA GLN A 187 -12.93 -2.03 -7.02
C GLN A 187 -12.81 -3.19 -8.00
N TRP A 188 -11.77 -3.14 -8.83
CA TRP A 188 -11.38 -4.22 -9.74
C TRP A 188 -10.26 -4.99 -9.04
N THR A 189 -10.42 -6.29 -8.83
CA THR A 189 -9.65 -7.01 -7.81
C THR A 189 -8.94 -8.25 -8.34
N PHE A 190 -7.92 -8.71 -7.61
CA PHE A 190 -7.45 -10.09 -7.68
C PHE A 190 -7.89 -10.83 -6.40
N ASN A 191 -8.56 -11.96 -6.55
CA ASN A 191 -9.11 -12.82 -5.50
C ASN A 191 -9.97 -12.05 -4.47
N ASP A 192 -10.87 -11.20 -4.99
CA ASP A 192 -11.86 -10.40 -4.25
C ASP A 192 -11.28 -9.37 -3.25
N THR A 193 -9.98 -9.02 -3.33
CA THR A 193 -9.36 -8.00 -2.45
C THR A 193 -8.53 -6.96 -3.19
N VAL A 194 -8.36 -5.81 -2.52
CA VAL A 194 -7.39 -4.77 -2.88
C VAL A 194 -6.46 -4.53 -1.68
N PRO A 195 -5.13 -4.74 -1.83
CA PRO A 195 -4.47 -5.36 -2.97
C PRO A 195 -4.89 -6.84 -3.15
N GLY A 196 -4.48 -7.42 -4.28
CA GLY A 196 -4.49 -8.84 -4.52
C GLY A 196 -3.65 -9.64 -3.51
N PRO A 197 -3.77 -10.97 -3.49
CA PRO A 197 -3.09 -11.82 -2.53
C PRO A 197 -1.55 -11.71 -2.63
N PHE A 198 -0.88 -11.75 -1.49
CA PHE A 198 0.58 -11.87 -1.47
C PHE A 198 0.98 -13.25 -1.99
N ILE A 199 1.87 -13.28 -2.97
CA ILE A 199 2.49 -14.51 -3.49
C ILE A 199 3.90 -14.60 -2.88
N ARG A 200 4.24 -15.74 -2.28
CA ARG A 200 5.61 -16.06 -1.86
C ARG A 200 6.08 -17.28 -2.62
N ALA A 201 7.18 -17.13 -3.35
CA ALA A 201 7.81 -18.15 -4.19
C ALA A 201 9.32 -18.11 -3.96
N ARG A 202 10.06 -19.11 -4.45
CA ARG A 202 11.53 -19.13 -4.40
C ARG A 202 12.11 -18.91 -5.79
N VAL A 203 13.27 -18.26 -5.86
CA VAL A 203 14.03 -18.17 -7.10
C VAL A 203 14.39 -19.56 -7.63
N GLY A 204 14.26 -19.75 -8.94
CA GLY A 204 14.31 -21.03 -9.63
C GLY A 204 12.94 -21.73 -9.79
N ASP A 205 11.91 -21.37 -9.00
CA ASP A 205 10.56 -21.93 -9.17
C ASP A 205 9.98 -21.57 -10.54
N VAL A 206 9.10 -22.44 -11.05
CA VAL A 206 8.22 -22.14 -12.19
C VAL A 206 6.81 -21.92 -11.67
N VAL A 207 6.30 -20.70 -11.79
CA VAL A 207 4.91 -20.37 -11.48
C VAL A 207 4.01 -20.97 -12.57
N ASP A 208 3.21 -21.97 -12.22
CA ASP A 208 2.13 -22.57 -13.03
C ASP A 208 0.86 -21.76 -12.72
N MET A 209 0.66 -20.65 -13.43
CA MET A 209 -0.44 -19.72 -13.16
C MET A 209 -1.73 -20.20 -13.81
N GLU A 210 -2.82 -20.20 -13.05
CA GLU A 210 -4.19 -20.33 -13.58
C GLU A 210 -4.89 -18.98 -13.37
N PHE A 211 -5.19 -18.28 -14.46
CA PHE A 211 -5.74 -16.93 -14.44
C PHE A 211 -7.16 -16.96 -15.00
N THR A 212 -8.16 -16.64 -14.17
CA THR A 212 -9.60 -16.71 -14.52
C THR A 212 -10.26 -15.34 -14.37
N ASN A 213 -11.00 -14.87 -15.38
CA ASN A 213 -11.73 -13.62 -15.29
C ASN A 213 -13.23 -13.82 -15.02
N LYS A 214 -13.77 -13.08 -14.05
CA LYS A 214 -15.18 -13.07 -13.64
C LYS A 214 -15.72 -11.65 -13.48
N ASP A 215 -15.11 -10.66 -14.15
CA ASP A 215 -15.68 -9.32 -14.24
C ASP A 215 -16.89 -9.30 -15.18
N ILE A 216 -18.08 -9.39 -14.59
CA ILE A 216 -19.40 -9.36 -15.26
C ILE A 216 -19.70 -8.06 -16.03
N THR A 217 -18.84 -7.05 -15.97
CA THR A 217 -18.95 -5.84 -16.80
C THR A 217 -18.30 -6.01 -18.17
N GLY A 218 -17.56 -7.10 -18.39
CA GLY A 218 -17.00 -7.48 -19.68
C GLY A 218 -15.61 -6.90 -20.00
N ASN A 219 -14.88 -6.37 -19.01
CA ASN A 219 -13.50 -5.93 -19.25
C ASN A 219 -12.56 -7.14 -19.39
N PRO A 220 -11.66 -7.17 -20.39
CA PRO A 220 -10.55 -8.11 -20.40
C PRO A 220 -9.58 -7.80 -19.27
N HIS A 221 -9.01 -8.83 -18.65
CA HIS A 221 -8.07 -8.71 -17.55
C HIS A 221 -6.85 -9.60 -17.78
N ASN A 222 -5.69 -9.20 -17.25
CA ASN A 222 -4.44 -9.96 -17.33
C ASN A 222 -3.54 -9.63 -16.13
N ILE A 223 -2.30 -10.12 -16.16
CA ILE A 223 -1.28 -9.81 -15.15
C ILE A 223 0.09 -9.59 -15.80
N ASP A 224 0.63 -8.39 -15.57
CA ASP A 224 2.04 -8.05 -15.68
C ASP A 224 2.65 -8.21 -14.28
N SER A 225 3.63 -9.09 -14.14
CA SER A 225 4.39 -9.33 -12.91
C SER A 225 5.84 -8.94 -13.12
N HIS A 226 6.34 -8.01 -12.34
CA HIS A 226 7.72 -7.51 -12.47
C HIS A 226 8.78 -8.55 -12.07
N ALA A 227 8.35 -9.69 -11.50
CA ALA A 227 9.18 -10.87 -11.27
C ALA A 227 9.29 -11.81 -12.49
N PHE A 228 8.45 -11.64 -13.52
CA PHE A 228 8.41 -12.54 -14.67
C PHE A 228 9.26 -11.98 -15.82
N THR A 229 10.32 -12.70 -16.19
CA THR A 229 11.18 -12.30 -17.33
C THR A 229 10.50 -12.64 -18.65
N GLY A 230 9.88 -11.64 -19.30
CA GLY A 230 9.28 -11.78 -20.62
C GLY A 230 8.50 -10.54 -21.07
N PRO A 231 8.00 -10.49 -22.31
CA PRO A 231 7.23 -9.36 -22.82
C PRO A 231 5.97 -9.07 -21.97
N GLY A 232 5.90 -7.86 -21.43
CA GLY A 232 4.78 -7.38 -20.60
C GLY A 232 4.54 -8.21 -19.33
N GLY A 233 5.59 -8.79 -18.74
CA GLY A 233 5.51 -9.51 -17.45
C GLY A 233 4.50 -10.66 -17.41
N GLY A 234 4.13 -11.23 -18.57
CA GLY A 234 3.13 -12.29 -18.69
C GLY A 234 1.74 -11.85 -19.19
N ALA A 235 1.50 -10.54 -19.35
CA ALA A 235 0.19 -9.98 -19.71
C ALA A 235 -0.41 -10.61 -20.99
N ALA A 236 0.38 -10.70 -22.07
CA ALA A 236 -0.08 -11.25 -23.35
C ALA A 236 -0.42 -12.76 -23.31
N LEU A 237 0.10 -13.50 -22.30
CA LEU A 237 -0.21 -14.92 -22.09
C LEU A 237 -1.39 -15.13 -21.14
N THR A 238 -1.79 -14.08 -20.41
CA THR A 238 -2.80 -14.15 -19.34
C THR A 238 -4.07 -13.34 -19.61
N THR A 239 -4.14 -12.54 -20.69
CA THR A 239 -5.36 -11.81 -21.11
C THR A 239 -6.55 -12.73 -21.29
N THR A 240 -7.51 -12.66 -20.36
CA THR A 240 -8.77 -13.39 -20.37
C THR A 240 -9.98 -12.47 -20.48
N GLU A 241 -10.89 -12.86 -21.38
CA GLU A 241 -12.22 -12.27 -21.50
C GLU A 241 -13.15 -12.77 -20.36
N GLU A 242 -14.37 -12.23 -20.25
CA GLU A 242 -15.34 -12.65 -19.22
C GLU A 242 -15.59 -14.17 -19.23
N ASN A 243 -15.49 -14.80 -18.06
CA ASN A 243 -15.60 -16.25 -17.83
C ASN A 243 -14.54 -17.12 -18.52
N GLU A 244 -13.46 -16.54 -19.07
CA GLU A 244 -12.34 -17.29 -19.61
C GLU A 244 -11.28 -17.59 -18.53
N THR A 245 -10.69 -18.79 -18.61
CA THR A 245 -9.49 -19.20 -17.85
C THR A 245 -8.35 -19.49 -18.81
N LYS A 246 -7.16 -18.94 -18.53
CA LYS A 246 -5.90 -19.24 -19.23
C LYS A 246 -4.84 -19.72 -18.25
N SER A 247 -3.92 -20.54 -18.75
CA SER A 247 -2.79 -21.07 -17.98
C SER A 247 -1.47 -20.68 -18.63
N ALA A 248 -0.53 -20.20 -17.83
CA ALA A 248 0.78 -19.74 -18.30
C ALA A 248 1.89 -20.08 -17.29
N ARG A 249 3.11 -20.30 -17.78
CA ARG A 249 4.26 -20.74 -16.96
C ARG A 249 5.40 -19.73 -16.98
N PHE A 250 5.91 -19.37 -15.81
CA PHE A 250 6.96 -18.35 -15.65
C PHE A 250 8.07 -18.83 -14.69
N LYS A 251 9.29 -19.03 -15.20
CA LYS A 251 10.48 -19.33 -14.38
C LYS A 251 10.96 -18.06 -13.68
N LEU A 252 11.10 -18.10 -12.35
CA LEU A 252 11.55 -16.97 -11.54
C LEU A 252 13.08 -16.91 -11.51
N LEU A 253 13.67 -15.97 -12.26
CA LEU A 253 15.13 -15.87 -12.44
C LEU A 253 15.81 -15.04 -11.35
N THR A 254 15.14 -14.00 -10.86
CA THR A 254 15.73 -13.00 -9.95
C THR A 254 14.97 -12.94 -8.61
N PRO A 255 15.67 -12.95 -7.46
CA PRO A 255 15.04 -12.78 -6.15
C PRO A 255 14.82 -11.29 -5.83
N GLY A 256 13.75 -11.00 -5.08
CA GLY A 256 13.34 -9.63 -4.77
C GLY A 256 11.88 -9.53 -4.31
N LEU A 257 11.49 -8.32 -3.90
CA LEU A 257 10.08 -7.97 -3.71
C LEU A 257 9.60 -7.17 -4.93
N TYR A 258 8.66 -7.74 -5.67
CA TYR A 258 8.15 -7.19 -6.93
C TYR A 258 6.65 -6.91 -6.85
N LEU A 259 6.16 -5.98 -7.65
CA LEU A 259 4.74 -5.83 -7.89
C LEU A 259 4.27 -6.80 -8.98
N TYR A 260 2.98 -7.09 -8.93
CA TYR A 260 2.22 -7.48 -10.10
C TYR A 260 0.97 -6.61 -10.21
N HIS A 261 0.49 -6.35 -11.42
CA HIS A 261 -0.71 -5.58 -11.68
C HIS A 261 -1.38 -6.00 -12.99
N CYS A 262 -2.62 -5.56 -13.22
CA CYS A 262 -3.23 -5.72 -14.53
C CYS A 262 -2.62 -4.72 -15.53
N ALA A 263 -2.42 -5.16 -16.76
CA ALA A 263 -1.92 -4.42 -17.91
C ALA A 263 -2.83 -4.57 -19.14
N ALA A 264 -4.11 -4.88 -18.94
CA ALA A 264 -5.15 -4.72 -19.96
C ALA A 264 -5.35 -3.23 -20.26
N ALA A 265 -5.88 -2.91 -21.46
CA ALA A 265 -6.03 -1.52 -21.90
C ALA A 265 -7.41 -0.96 -21.50
N PRO A 266 -7.50 0.24 -20.88
CA PRO A 266 -6.41 1.17 -20.56
C PRO A 266 -5.75 0.93 -19.18
N VAL A 267 -4.46 0.54 -19.20
CA VAL A 267 -3.64 0.15 -18.03
C VAL A 267 -3.85 1.00 -16.75
N PRO A 268 -3.74 2.35 -16.77
CA PRO A 268 -3.86 3.14 -15.55
C PRO A 268 -5.23 3.02 -14.87
N VAL A 269 -6.29 2.66 -15.59
CA VAL A 269 -7.64 2.47 -15.02
C VAL A 269 -7.73 1.16 -14.25
N HIS A 270 -7.18 0.07 -14.77
CA HIS A 270 -7.13 -1.20 -14.04
C HIS A 270 -6.29 -1.07 -12.76
N ILE A 271 -5.15 -0.38 -12.82
CA ILE A 271 -4.32 -0.10 -11.63
C ILE A 271 -5.10 0.78 -10.65
N ALA A 272 -5.65 1.93 -11.07
CA ALA A 272 -6.39 2.84 -10.20
C ALA A 272 -7.64 2.20 -9.55
N ASN A 273 -8.26 1.21 -10.19
CA ASN A 273 -9.43 0.52 -9.64
C ASN A 273 -9.08 -0.59 -8.63
N GLY A 274 -7.80 -0.96 -8.47
CA GLY A 274 -7.36 -1.91 -7.43
C GLY A 274 -6.56 -3.12 -7.90
N MET A 275 -6.31 -3.28 -9.21
CA MET A 275 -5.70 -4.49 -9.77
C MET A 275 -4.18 -4.51 -9.63
N TYR A 276 -3.70 -4.68 -8.39
CA TYR A 276 -2.27 -4.79 -8.04
C TYR A 276 -2.06 -5.70 -6.82
N GLY A 277 -0.85 -6.25 -6.69
CA GLY A 277 -0.39 -7.03 -5.54
C GLY A 277 1.13 -7.12 -5.46
N LEU A 278 1.64 -7.88 -4.49
CA LEU A 278 3.07 -8.18 -4.33
C LEU A 278 3.37 -9.67 -4.51
N ILE A 279 4.47 -9.94 -5.20
CA ILE A 279 5.15 -11.24 -5.21
C ILE A 279 6.54 -11.10 -4.60
N TYR A 280 6.83 -11.91 -3.58
CA TYR A 280 8.16 -12.06 -3.03
C TYR A 280 8.83 -13.31 -3.59
N VAL A 281 9.94 -13.12 -4.28
CA VAL A 281 10.81 -14.19 -4.79
C VAL A 281 11.99 -14.33 -3.83
N GLN A 282 11.92 -15.35 -2.99
CA GLN A 282 12.90 -15.62 -1.94
C GLN A 282 14.26 -16.03 -2.56
N PRO A 283 15.40 -15.45 -2.11
CA PRO A 283 16.74 -15.89 -2.47
C PRO A 283 16.98 -17.39 -2.30
N ALA A 284 17.88 -17.96 -3.12
CA ALA A 284 18.26 -19.36 -2.99
C ALA A 284 19.10 -19.61 -1.74
N GLU A 285 19.98 -18.65 -1.43
CA GLU A 285 20.81 -18.56 -0.23
C GLU A 285 20.84 -17.10 0.27
N GLY A 286 21.03 -16.92 1.58
CA GLY A 286 21.17 -15.57 2.16
C GLY A 286 19.87 -14.76 2.16
N ASP A 287 18.74 -15.42 2.40
CA ASP A 287 17.41 -14.82 2.57
C ASP A 287 17.37 -13.76 3.70
N LEU A 288 16.32 -12.94 3.69
CA LEU A 288 15.99 -11.97 4.73
C LEU A 288 16.04 -12.63 6.13
N PRO A 289 16.62 -11.95 7.14
CA PRO A 289 16.73 -12.53 8.48
C PRO A 289 15.35 -12.82 9.08
N PRO A 290 15.22 -13.85 9.93
CA PRO A 290 13.94 -14.20 10.56
C PRO A 290 13.44 -13.07 11.46
N VAL A 291 12.12 -12.91 11.51
CA VAL A 291 11.42 -11.92 12.33
C VAL A 291 10.20 -12.53 13.03
N ASP A 292 9.75 -11.89 14.11
CA ASP A 292 8.61 -12.38 14.91
C ASP A 292 7.24 -12.07 14.25
N ARG A 293 7.18 -11.04 13.39
CA ARG A 293 5.99 -10.61 12.62
C ARG A 293 6.36 -10.20 11.20
N GLU A 294 5.56 -10.61 10.22
CA GLU A 294 5.59 -10.11 8.84
C GLU A 294 4.21 -9.53 8.47
N PHE A 295 4.20 -8.36 7.82
CA PHE A 295 2.98 -7.70 7.34
C PHE A 295 3.08 -7.29 5.88
N TYR A 296 1.94 -7.36 5.20
CA TYR A 296 1.73 -6.93 3.81
C TYR A 296 0.95 -5.61 3.80
N VAL A 297 1.57 -4.57 3.22
CA VAL A 297 0.95 -3.24 3.08
C VAL A 297 1.20 -2.75 1.66
N MET A 298 0.15 -2.32 0.95
CA MET A 298 0.29 -1.54 -0.27
C MET A 298 -0.36 -0.19 -0.14
N GLN A 299 0.35 0.85 -0.57
CA GLN A 299 -0.20 2.17 -0.85
C GLN A 299 -0.79 2.22 -2.26
N SER A 300 -1.89 2.96 -2.41
CA SER A 300 -2.48 3.30 -3.70
C SER A 300 -3.26 4.61 -3.64
N GLU A 301 -3.45 5.22 -4.80
CA GLU A 301 -4.41 6.29 -5.03
C GLU A 301 -5.76 5.74 -5.54
N PHE A 302 -6.85 6.46 -5.25
CA PHE A 302 -8.08 6.33 -6.02
C PHE A 302 -8.57 7.69 -6.49
N TYR A 303 -9.07 7.71 -7.72
CA TYR A 303 -9.51 8.88 -8.46
C TYR A 303 -11.00 8.73 -8.75
N HIS A 304 -11.83 9.64 -8.26
CA HIS A 304 -13.28 9.53 -8.40
C HIS A 304 -13.95 10.87 -8.75
N GLU A 305 -15.02 10.79 -9.53
CA GLU A 305 -15.86 11.95 -9.84
C GLU A 305 -16.65 12.40 -8.61
N PRO A 306 -17.15 13.66 -8.56
CA PRO A 306 -18.11 14.07 -7.55
C PRO A 306 -19.33 13.13 -7.53
N PRO A 307 -19.89 12.80 -6.35
CA PRO A 307 -21.06 11.92 -6.27
C PRO A 307 -22.26 12.53 -7.01
N GLU A 308 -22.88 11.73 -7.88
CA GLU A 308 -24.10 12.11 -8.60
C GLU A 308 -25.22 12.53 -7.64
N ILE A 309 -26.11 13.43 -8.10
CA ILE A 309 -27.31 13.81 -7.34
C ILE A 309 -28.47 12.92 -7.78
N MET A 310 -28.97 12.12 -6.85
CA MET A 310 -30.12 11.22 -7.05
C MET A 310 -31.44 12.00 -7.17
N ASP A 311 -32.50 11.34 -7.67
CA ASP A 311 -33.86 11.90 -7.78
C ASP A 311 -34.43 12.46 -6.46
N ASP A 312 -33.96 11.98 -5.31
CA ASP A 312 -34.36 12.49 -3.98
C ASP A 312 -33.58 13.76 -3.55
N GLY A 313 -32.76 14.31 -4.44
CA GLY A 313 -31.96 15.52 -4.26
C GLY A 313 -30.69 15.33 -3.44
N ARG A 314 -30.27 14.09 -3.16
CA ARG A 314 -29.12 13.79 -2.31
C ARG A 314 -27.95 13.22 -3.11
N PRO A 315 -26.69 13.45 -2.67
CA PRO A 315 -25.53 12.79 -3.26
C PRO A 315 -25.61 11.26 -3.13
N SER A 316 -25.18 10.56 -4.18
CA SER A 316 -24.96 9.13 -4.21
C SER A 316 -23.97 8.69 -3.11
N LYS A 317 -24.13 7.44 -2.67
CA LYS A 317 -23.16 6.77 -1.78
C LYS A 317 -22.10 5.99 -2.53
N THR A 318 -22.19 5.91 -3.86
CA THR A 318 -21.16 5.36 -4.73
C THR A 318 -20.58 6.50 -5.57
N VAL A 319 -19.27 6.47 -5.79
CA VAL A 319 -18.57 7.38 -6.69
C VAL A 319 -17.83 6.57 -7.76
N GLU A 320 -17.81 7.08 -8.98
CA GLU A 320 -17.23 6.41 -10.16
C GLU A 320 -15.83 6.92 -10.47
N PHE A 321 -15.06 6.15 -11.26
CA PHE A 321 -13.67 6.48 -11.59
C PHE A 321 -13.54 7.80 -12.37
N SER A 322 -12.60 8.66 -11.96
CA SER A 322 -12.25 9.89 -12.69
C SER A 322 -10.96 9.72 -13.49
N TYR A 323 -11.10 9.49 -14.80
CA TYR A 323 -9.97 9.56 -15.74
C TYR A 323 -9.32 10.96 -15.77
N PRO A 324 -10.06 12.09 -15.75
CA PRO A 324 -9.46 13.43 -15.69
C PRO A 324 -8.57 13.65 -14.46
N ASN A 325 -9.03 13.29 -13.26
CA ASN A 325 -8.23 13.43 -12.04
C ASN A 325 -7.02 12.49 -12.07
N GLY A 326 -7.18 11.28 -12.63
CA GLY A 326 -6.10 10.31 -12.85
C GLY A 326 -4.99 10.84 -13.76
N LEU A 327 -5.36 11.53 -14.85
CA LEU A 327 -4.42 12.16 -15.78
C LEU A 327 -3.77 13.44 -15.22
N ALA A 328 -4.42 14.10 -14.26
CA ALA A 328 -3.90 15.29 -13.57
C ALA A 328 -3.00 14.98 -12.35
N GLU A 329 -2.87 13.69 -11.98
CA GLU A 329 -2.24 13.25 -10.73
C GLU A 329 -2.90 13.86 -9.46
N GLU A 330 -4.19 14.19 -9.51
CA GLU A 330 -4.96 14.79 -8.41
C GLU A 330 -5.91 13.77 -7.73
N PRO A 331 -5.40 12.82 -6.92
CA PRO A 331 -6.24 11.78 -6.34
C PRO A 331 -7.18 12.32 -5.28
N ASN A 332 -8.41 11.81 -5.26
CA ASN A 332 -9.37 12.14 -4.21
C ASN A 332 -8.89 11.58 -2.86
N ILE A 333 -8.38 10.34 -2.87
CA ILE A 333 -7.80 9.67 -1.70
C ILE A 333 -6.48 8.96 -2.02
N VAL A 334 -5.67 8.76 -1.00
CA VAL A 334 -4.46 7.92 -1.01
C VAL A 334 -4.53 7.06 0.24
N VAL A 335 -4.49 5.73 0.12
CA VAL A 335 -4.82 4.80 1.21
C VAL A 335 -3.84 3.63 1.28
N PHE A 336 -3.80 2.97 2.42
CA PHE A 336 -3.21 1.63 2.54
C PHE A 336 -4.29 0.56 2.42
N ASN A 337 -3.96 -0.54 1.73
CA ASN A 337 -4.82 -1.73 1.61
C ASN A 337 -6.27 -1.41 1.19
N GLY A 338 -6.42 -0.54 0.18
CA GLY A 338 -7.65 -0.34 -0.57
C GLY A 338 -8.76 0.50 0.08
N SER A 339 -8.62 1.02 1.30
CA SER A 339 -9.63 1.92 1.90
C SER A 339 -9.10 2.72 3.11
N GLU A 340 -9.75 3.85 3.44
CA GLU A 340 -9.43 4.68 4.62
C GLU A 340 -9.45 3.91 5.96
N SER A 341 -10.18 2.78 6.04
CA SER A 341 -10.35 2.00 7.26
C SER A 341 -9.44 0.78 7.38
N ALA A 342 -8.77 0.39 6.30
CA ALA A 342 -8.20 -0.96 6.14
C ALA A 342 -7.20 -1.37 7.24
N LEU A 343 -6.40 -0.42 7.71
CA LEU A 343 -5.37 -0.60 8.75
C LEU A 343 -5.58 0.30 9.99
N THR A 344 -6.76 0.90 10.17
CA THR A 344 -7.00 1.88 11.24
C THR A 344 -7.65 1.24 12.48
N ARG A 345 -8.56 1.94 13.18
CA ARG A 345 -9.06 1.54 14.53
C ARG A 345 -9.65 0.13 14.57
N ASP A 346 -10.35 -0.28 13.50
CA ASP A 346 -11.07 -1.56 13.45
C ASP A 346 -10.16 -2.75 13.13
N LYS A 347 -9.05 -2.51 12.42
CA LYS A 347 -8.14 -3.53 11.89
C LYS A 347 -6.65 -3.12 12.00
N PRO A 348 -6.16 -2.69 13.19
CA PRO A 348 -4.76 -2.32 13.33
C PRO A 348 -3.87 -3.57 13.22
N LEU A 349 -2.66 -3.38 12.71
CA LEU A 349 -1.55 -4.34 12.84
C LEU A 349 -1.22 -4.51 14.34
N LYS A 350 -0.69 -5.66 14.74
CA LYS A 350 -0.50 -5.99 16.18
C LYS A 350 0.84 -6.68 16.43
N ALA A 351 1.55 -6.21 17.45
CA ALA A 351 2.82 -6.79 17.90
C ALA A 351 2.99 -6.66 19.42
N HIS A 352 4.08 -7.23 19.94
CA HIS A 352 4.47 -7.14 21.34
C HIS A 352 5.83 -6.44 21.53
N THR A 353 6.02 -5.80 22.69
CA THR A 353 7.35 -5.25 23.05
C THR A 353 8.37 -6.38 23.11
N GLY A 354 9.48 -6.25 22.38
CA GLY A 354 10.48 -7.28 22.20
C GLY A 354 10.40 -8.00 20.84
N GLU A 355 9.30 -7.89 20.10
CA GLU A 355 9.19 -8.44 18.75
C GLU A 355 9.96 -7.60 17.71
N THR A 356 10.44 -8.29 16.68
CA THR A 356 10.83 -7.72 15.39
C THR A 356 9.65 -7.77 14.43
N VAL A 357 9.46 -6.69 13.68
CA VAL A 357 8.37 -6.54 12.72
C VAL A 357 8.94 -6.19 11.36
N ARG A 358 8.61 -6.99 10.36
CA ARG A 358 8.84 -6.70 8.94
C ARG A 358 7.58 -6.19 8.28
N VAL A 359 7.71 -5.20 7.41
CA VAL A 359 6.66 -4.79 6.47
C VAL A 359 7.19 -4.96 5.06
N PHE A 360 6.51 -5.78 4.26
CA PHE A 360 6.62 -5.78 2.79
C PHE A 360 5.70 -4.66 2.30
N PHE A 361 6.30 -3.55 1.89
CA PHE A 361 5.60 -2.34 1.49
C PHE A 361 5.66 -2.15 -0.02
N GLY A 362 4.51 -2.17 -0.69
CA GLY A 362 4.38 -1.83 -2.10
C GLY A 362 3.74 -0.45 -2.29
N ASN A 363 4.09 0.23 -3.38
CA ASN A 363 3.37 1.41 -3.84
C ASN A 363 2.83 1.17 -5.25
N ALA A 364 1.54 0.87 -5.35
CA ALA A 364 0.89 0.63 -6.64
C ALA A 364 0.75 1.89 -7.48
N GLY A 365 0.82 3.08 -6.88
CA GLY A 365 0.48 4.32 -7.54
C GLY A 365 -1.04 4.40 -7.85
N PRO A 366 -1.44 4.67 -9.11
CA PRO A 366 -0.63 4.63 -10.34
C PRO A 366 0.43 5.73 -10.50
N ASN A 367 0.30 6.88 -9.83
CA ASN A 367 1.10 8.07 -10.13
C ASN A 367 2.05 8.50 -9.00
N LEU A 368 1.64 8.45 -7.73
CA LEU A 368 2.38 9.16 -6.68
C LEU A 368 3.46 8.30 -6.01
N THR A 369 4.69 8.82 -6.00
CA THR A 369 5.78 8.28 -5.16
C THR A 369 5.47 8.46 -3.67
N SER A 370 5.45 7.37 -2.90
CA SER A 370 5.26 7.37 -1.44
C SER A 370 6.54 7.77 -0.70
N SER A 371 6.40 8.50 0.41
CA SER A 371 7.46 8.75 1.39
C SER A 371 7.19 7.97 2.68
N PHE A 372 7.25 6.64 2.62
CA PHE A 372 6.80 5.76 3.70
C PHE A 372 7.58 5.94 5.00
N HIS A 373 6.85 6.12 6.11
CA HIS A 373 7.37 6.30 7.45
C HIS A 373 6.46 5.60 8.49
N VAL A 374 7.04 5.22 9.63
CA VAL A 374 6.30 4.71 10.80
C VAL A 374 6.61 5.59 12.00
N ILE A 375 5.65 6.44 12.35
CA ILE A 375 5.76 7.42 13.44
C ILE A 375 5.99 6.68 14.77
N GLY A 376 7.01 7.15 15.50
CA GLY A 376 7.50 6.54 16.74
C GLY A 376 8.65 5.52 16.53
N SER A 377 9.01 5.19 15.29
CA SER A 377 10.01 4.15 14.96
C SER A 377 11.08 4.61 13.96
N ASN A 378 12.14 3.80 13.84
CA ASN A 378 13.15 3.85 12.78
C ASN A 378 13.33 2.45 12.19
N PHE A 379 13.48 2.38 10.86
CA PHE A 379 13.73 1.14 10.14
C PHE A 379 15.17 0.66 10.40
N HIS A 380 15.30 -0.46 11.11
CA HIS A 380 16.57 -1.10 11.46
C HIS A 380 17.23 -1.78 10.25
N SER A 381 16.42 -2.24 9.30
CA SER A 381 16.81 -2.62 7.94
C SER A 381 15.88 -1.92 6.95
N VAL A 382 16.41 -1.43 5.84
CA VAL A 382 15.64 -1.03 4.64
C VAL A 382 16.27 -1.67 3.41
N TYR A 383 15.52 -2.60 2.83
CA TYR A 383 15.78 -3.23 1.54
C TYR A 383 15.09 -2.35 0.48
N ARG A 384 15.85 -1.43 -0.10
CA ARG A 384 15.30 -0.41 -1.02
C ARG A 384 14.94 -1.05 -2.36
N ASP A 385 13.95 -0.47 -3.03
CA ASP A 385 13.65 -0.75 -4.45
C ASP A 385 13.41 -2.24 -4.78
N GLY A 386 13.01 -3.03 -3.77
CA GLY A 386 12.80 -4.48 -3.85
C GLY A 386 14.06 -5.36 -3.69
N ASP A 387 15.26 -4.77 -3.62
CA ASP A 387 16.54 -5.49 -3.52
C ASP A 387 16.76 -6.09 -2.13
N VAL A 388 16.77 -7.42 -2.07
CA VAL A 388 17.03 -8.22 -0.86
C VAL A 388 18.40 -8.91 -0.85
N LEU A 389 19.23 -8.70 -1.88
CA LEU A 389 20.59 -9.27 -1.97
C LEU A 389 21.65 -8.30 -1.44
N SER A 390 21.48 -6.99 -1.68
CA SER A 390 22.38 -5.96 -1.20
C SER A 390 22.30 -5.75 0.32
N PRO A 391 23.37 -5.28 0.98
CA PRO A 391 23.33 -4.88 2.38
C PRO A 391 22.28 -3.77 2.62
N PRO A 392 21.27 -3.99 3.48
CA PRO A 392 20.18 -3.03 3.66
C PRO A 392 20.64 -1.75 4.37
N GLY A 393 19.96 -0.64 4.07
CA GLY A 393 20.10 0.60 4.81
C GLY A 393 19.77 0.42 6.28
N ARG A 394 20.50 1.09 7.18
CA ARG A 394 20.37 0.94 8.63
C ARG A 394 19.87 2.22 9.29
N PHE A 395 18.97 2.07 10.26
CA PHE A 395 18.40 3.14 11.10
C PHE A 395 17.76 4.32 10.31
N VAL A 396 17.17 4.01 9.15
CA VAL A 396 16.52 4.98 8.27
C VAL A 396 15.18 5.42 8.89
N SER A 397 14.84 6.71 8.83
CA SER A 397 13.52 7.20 9.30
C SER A 397 12.42 6.99 8.26
N THR A 398 12.69 7.31 7.00
CA THR A 398 11.71 7.43 5.91
C THR A 398 12.32 6.84 4.64
N VAL A 399 11.54 6.10 3.86
CA VAL A 399 11.97 5.52 2.59
C VAL A 399 11.07 5.99 1.45
N THR A 400 11.69 6.45 0.37
CA THR A 400 10.99 6.80 -0.88
C THR A 400 10.66 5.52 -1.63
N VAL A 401 9.42 5.37 -2.10
CA VAL A 401 8.97 4.19 -2.86
C VAL A 401 8.22 4.67 -4.11
N PRO A 402 8.77 4.49 -5.33
CA PRO A 402 8.13 4.98 -6.56
C PRO A 402 6.81 4.24 -6.85
N PRO A 403 5.90 4.81 -7.64
CA PRO A 403 4.76 4.05 -8.17
C PRO A 403 5.28 2.87 -9.01
N GLY A 404 4.63 1.72 -8.90
CA GLY A 404 5.14 0.48 -9.50
C GLY A 404 6.28 -0.18 -8.72
N GLY A 405 6.72 0.39 -7.59
CA GLY A 405 7.87 -0.08 -6.81
C GLY A 405 7.54 -0.56 -5.38
N ALA A 406 8.50 -1.22 -4.74
CA ALA A 406 8.35 -1.77 -3.39
C ALA A 406 9.62 -1.63 -2.54
N THR A 407 9.50 -1.92 -1.24
CA THR A 407 10.60 -1.99 -0.28
C THR A 407 10.24 -2.94 0.86
N VAL A 408 11.25 -3.54 1.49
CA VAL A 408 11.06 -4.27 2.76
C VAL A 408 11.71 -3.45 3.88
N VAL A 409 11.00 -3.29 5.00
CA VAL A 409 11.54 -2.61 6.19
C VAL A 409 11.42 -3.49 7.43
N ASP A 410 12.49 -3.55 8.22
CA ASP A 410 12.50 -4.23 9.53
C ASP A 410 12.51 -3.18 10.67
N MET A 411 11.80 -3.45 11.76
CA MET A 411 11.75 -2.62 12.96
C MET A 411 11.83 -3.47 14.23
N LYS A 412 12.36 -2.91 15.33
CA LYS A 412 12.28 -3.52 16.67
C LYS A 412 11.27 -2.78 17.54
N MET A 413 10.30 -3.50 18.10
CA MET A 413 9.26 -2.93 18.95
C MET A 413 9.78 -2.78 20.40
N VAL A 414 10.23 -1.58 20.77
CA VAL A 414 10.90 -1.35 22.07
C VAL A 414 9.94 -0.83 23.16
N VAL A 415 8.91 -0.08 22.77
CA VAL A 415 7.98 0.64 23.68
C VAL A 415 6.54 0.22 23.33
N PRO A 416 5.62 0.05 24.29
CA PRO A 416 4.22 -0.22 24.00
C PRO A 416 3.48 1.07 23.61
N GLY A 417 2.56 0.98 22.66
CA GLY A 417 1.80 2.12 22.13
C GLY A 417 1.30 1.89 20.71
N THR A 418 0.65 2.90 20.14
CA THR A 418 0.25 2.93 18.74
C THR A 418 1.34 3.59 17.91
N TYR A 419 1.93 2.83 16.99
CA TYR A 419 2.85 3.32 15.96
C TYR A 419 2.06 3.59 14.68
N THR A 420 2.33 4.69 13.99
CA THR A 420 1.45 5.14 12.90
C THR A 420 2.18 5.14 11.56
N LEU A 421 1.80 4.20 10.69
CA LEU A 421 2.21 4.12 9.29
C LEU A 421 1.62 5.32 8.55
N VAL A 422 2.46 6.05 7.79
CA VAL A 422 2.04 7.20 6.97
C VAL A 422 2.83 7.29 5.67
N ASP A 423 2.22 7.94 4.68
CA ASP A 423 2.98 8.63 3.64
C ASP A 423 3.38 10.02 4.16
N HIS A 424 4.68 10.28 4.27
CA HIS A 424 5.21 11.51 4.82
C HIS A 424 5.15 12.71 3.85
N ALA A 425 4.59 12.55 2.64
CA ALA A 425 4.00 13.66 1.90
C ALA A 425 2.68 14.10 2.59
N ILE A 426 2.84 14.68 3.79
CA ILE A 426 1.95 14.43 4.96
C ILE A 426 0.48 14.84 4.80
N PHE A 427 0.14 15.74 3.88
CA PHE A 427 -1.27 16.03 3.54
C PHE A 427 -2.02 14.80 2.97
N ARG A 428 -1.30 13.77 2.50
CA ARG A 428 -1.90 12.48 2.11
C ARG A 428 -2.52 11.73 3.28
N LEU A 429 -2.14 12.01 4.54
CA LEU A 429 -2.85 11.51 5.72
C LEU A 429 -4.30 12.01 5.78
N ASP A 430 -4.55 13.26 5.38
CA ASP A 430 -5.92 13.80 5.29
C ASP A 430 -6.71 13.21 4.11
N LYS A 431 -6.00 12.62 3.13
CA LYS A 431 -6.54 11.79 2.04
C LYS A 431 -6.63 10.30 2.38
N GLY A 432 -6.33 9.87 3.61
CA GLY A 432 -6.48 8.48 4.07
C GLY A 432 -5.20 7.65 4.22
N ALA A 433 -4.01 8.22 3.99
CA ALA A 433 -2.74 7.48 3.99
C ALA A 433 -2.22 7.26 5.42
N VAL A 434 -2.97 6.49 6.22
CA VAL A 434 -2.73 6.25 7.64
C VAL A 434 -3.06 4.80 8.02
N GLY A 435 -2.20 4.17 8.82
CA GLY A 435 -2.42 2.85 9.40
C GLY A 435 -1.79 2.74 10.78
N PHE A 436 -2.30 1.83 11.62
CA PHE A 436 -1.85 1.68 13.00
C PHE A 436 -1.21 0.31 13.24
N LEU A 437 -0.09 0.31 13.94
CA LEU A 437 0.58 -0.85 14.52
C LEU A 437 0.52 -0.73 16.04
N ASN A 438 -0.37 -1.49 16.66
CA ASN A 438 -0.59 -1.48 18.10
C ASN A 438 0.35 -2.47 18.78
N VAL A 439 1.33 -1.93 19.52
CA VAL A 439 2.33 -2.69 20.27
C VAL A 439 1.91 -2.79 21.73
N SER A 440 1.79 -4.01 22.26
CA SER A 440 1.41 -4.25 23.66
C SER A 440 2.57 -4.84 24.47
N GLY A 441 2.70 -4.43 25.74
CA GLY A 441 3.79 -4.89 26.59
C GLY A 441 4.06 -3.98 27.78
N LYS A 442 5.26 -4.10 28.36
CA LYS A 442 5.67 -3.30 29.54
C LYS A 442 6.22 -1.93 29.10
N PRO A 443 5.84 -0.82 29.75
CA PRO A 443 6.46 0.48 29.53
C PRO A 443 7.99 0.46 29.75
N ARG A 444 8.67 1.38 29.07
CA ARG A 444 10.12 1.59 29.12
C ARG A 444 10.41 3.07 29.35
N GLU A 445 10.24 3.51 30.60
CA GLU A 445 10.40 4.91 31.00
C GLU A 445 11.84 5.45 30.78
N ASP A 446 12.81 4.54 30.66
CA ASP A 446 14.20 4.80 30.29
C ASP A 446 14.40 5.10 28.79
N VAL A 447 13.39 4.83 27.95
CA VAL A 447 13.39 5.07 26.50
C VAL A 447 12.32 6.11 26.11
N PHE A 448 11.13 6.02 26.70
CA PHE A 448 10.00 6.88 26.42
C PHE A 448 9.18 7.10 27.69
N GLY A 449 9.25 8.32 28.24
CA GLY A 449 8.61 8.72 29.49
C GLY A 449 8.57 10.24 29.64
N SER A 450 7.78 10.71 30.61
CA SER A 450 7.62 12.14 30.91
C SER A 450 7.34 12.33 32.39
N SER A 451 7.94 13.36 33.00
CA SER A 451 7.62 13.77 34.38
C SER A 451 6.31 14.57 34.49
N GLN A 452 5.74 14.97 33.34
CA GLN A 452 4.42 15.60 33.23
C GLN A 452 3.41 14.60 32.64
N PRO A 453 2.13 14.65 33.05
CA PRO A 453 1.09 13.76 32.51
C PRO A 453 0.92 13.99 30.99
N PRO A 454 0.62 12.93 30.21
CA PRO A 454 0.41 13.06 28.77
C PRO A 454 -0.85 13.90 28.47
N ALA A 455 -0.70 14.91 27.61
CA ALA A 455 -1.80 15.75 27.16
C ALA A 455 -2.41 15.20 25.86
N PRO A 456 -3.75 15.05 25.76
CA PRO A 456 -4.39 14.57 24.53
C PRO A 456 -4.31 15.63 23.43
N CYS A 457 -3.82 15.25 22.24
CA CYS A 457 -3.80 16.13 21.08
C CYS A 457 -5.21 16.18 20.46
N VAL A 458 -6.03 17.14 20.90
CA VAL A 458 -7.45 17.27 20.51
C VAL A 458 -7.59 17.42 19.00
N GLY A 459 -8.36 16.52 18.37
CA GLY A 459 -8.59 16.50 16.93
C GLY A 459 -7.51 15.78 16.10
N CYS A 460 -6.47 15.24 16.74
CA CYS A 460 -5.37 14.58 16.03
C CYS A 460 -5.78 13.19 15.47
N LYS A 461 -5.60 13.00 14.16
CA LYS A 461 -5.80 11.70 13.48
C LYS A 461 -4.71 10.66 13.74
N LEU A 462 -3.55 11.06 14.30
CA LEU A 462 -2.34 10.21 14.38
C LEU A 462 -2.25 9.30 15.61
N HIS A 463 -2.90 9.67 16.72
CA HIS A 463 -2.68 9.07 18.05
C HIS A 463 -4.05 8.70 18.66
N ALA A 464 -4.76 7.82 17.96
CA ALA A 464 -6.21 7.76 17.91
C ALA A 464 -6.87 6.84 18.95
#